data_AF-A0A2D0KTR7-F1
#
_entry.id   AF-A0A2D0KTR7-F1
#
_cell.length_a   1.000
_cell.length_b   1.000
_cell.length_c   1.000
_cell.angle_alpha   90.00
_cell.angle_beta   90.00
_cell.angle_gamma   90.00
#
_symmetry.space_group_name_H-M   'P 1'
#
loop_
_entity.id
_entity.type
_entity.pdbx_description
1 polymer ?
#
loop_
_entity_poly.entity_id
_entity_poly.type
_entity_poly.pdbx_seq_one_letter_code
_entity_poly.pdbx_strand_id
1 'polypeptide(L)'
;MAANAFVRARIDEKLKNEAAAVLASMGLTISDLVRITVTKVATEKALPFDMCIPNELTAKTIANSEKGIDVHQAKDADDIFDKLDI
;
A
#
# COMPACT_ATOMS: atom_id res chain seq x y z
N MET A 1 -17.68 5.94 -26.41
CA MET A 1 -17.18 7.31 -26.17
C MET A 1 -15.73 7.19 -25.73
N ALA A 2 -14.79 7.92 -26.34
CA ALA A 2 -13.42 7.93 -25.86
C ALA A 2 -13.40 8.56 -24.45
N ALA A 3 -12.84 7.84 -23.47
CA ALA A 3 -12.72 8.34 -22.11
C ALA A 3 -11.60 9.40 -22.09
N ASN A 4 -11.96 10.68 -22.01
CA ASN A 4 -11.06 11.82 -22.18
C ASN A 4 -10.55 12.41 -20.85
N ALA A 5 -10.56 11.64 -19.77
CA ALA A 5 -10.12 12.12 -18.46
C ALA A 5 -8.60 12.11 -18.34
N PHE A 6 -8.03 13.15 -17.73
CA PHE A 6 -6.60 13.27 -17.49
C PHE A 6 -6.25 12.99 -16.04
N VAL A 7 -5.20 12.21 -15.81
CA VAL A 7 -4.55 12.10 -14.50
C VAL A 7 -3.40 13.11 -14.46
N ARG A 8 -3.43 14.03 -13.50
CA ARG A 8 -2.36 15.00 -13.25
C ARG A 8 -1.91 14.84 -11.80
N ALA A 9 -0.62 14.60 -11.60
CA ALA A 9 -0.01 14.48 -10.28
C ALA A 9 1.28 15.32 -10.23
N ARG A 10 1.49 16.02 -9.11
CA ARG A 10 2.79 16.65 -8.84
C ARG A 10 3.77 15.57 -8.40
N ILE A 11 4.97 15.60 -8.95
CA ILE A 11 6.05 14.68 -8.63
C ILE A 11 7.37 15.46 -8.72
N ASP A 12 8.35 15.05 -7.92
CA ASP A 12 9.71 15.55 -8.07
C ASP A 12 10.27 15.25 -9.47
N GLU A 13 10.98 16.21 -10.06
CA GLU A 13 11.46 16.10 -11.43
C GLU A 13 12.53 15.02 -11.58
N LYS A 14 13.44 14.91 -10.61
CA LYS A 14 14.50 13.90 -10.62
C LYS A 14 13.89 12.50 -10.52
N LEU A 15 12.95 12.31 -9.58
CA LEU A 15 12.22 11.04 -9.43
C LEU A 15 11.45 10.66 -10.69
N LYS A 16 10.79 11.63 -11.34
CA LYS A 16 10.08 11.40 -12.61
C LYS A 16 11.04 10.90 -13.70
N ASN A 17 12.20 11.53 -13.83
CA ASN A 17 13.18 11.19 -14.86
C ASN A 17 13.80 9.80 -14.61
N GLU A 18 14.12 9.48 -13.36
CA GLU A 18 14.60 8.16 -12.96
C GLU A 18 13.58 7.06 -13.27
N ALA A 19 12.32 7.26 -12.87
CA ALA A 19 11.24 6.32 -13.16
C ALA A 19 11.01 6.16 -14.67
N ALA A 20 11.05 7.25 -15.45
CA ALA A 20 10.91 7.20 -16.90
C ALA A 20 12.02 6.36 -17.56
N ALA A 21 13.27 6.48 -17.09
CA ALA A 21 14.39 5.72 -17.63
C ALA A 21 14.24 4.21 -17.36
N VAL A 22 13.83 3.84 -16.14
CA VAL A 22 13.56 2.44 -15.78
C VAL A 22 12.41 1.88 -16.62
N LEU A 23 11.29 2.60 -16.73
CA LEU A 23 10.14 2.15 -17.52
C LEU A 23 10.47 2.04 -19.01
N ALA A 24 11.28 2.96 -19.55
CA ALA A 24 11.72 2.92 -20.94
C ALA A 24 12.55 1.66 -21.24
N SER A 25 13.36 1.17 -20.29
CA SER A 25 14.08 -0.10 -20.43
C SER A 25 13.14 -1.31 -20.59
N MET A 26 11.89 -1.18 -20.13
CA MET A 26 10.82 -2.17 -20.26
C MET A 26 9.86 -1.88 -21.43
N GLY A 27 10.12 -0.83 -22.22
CA GLY A 27 9.26 -0.39 -23.32
C GLY A 27 7.98 0.33 -22.87
N LEU A 28 7.94 0.83 -21.63
CA LEU A 28 6.78 1.50 -21.05
C LEU A 28 7.03 2.99 -20.83
N THR A 29 5.97 3.78 -20.91
CA THR A 29 5.98 5.18 -20.46
C THR A 29 5.37 5.31 -19.06
N ILE A 30 5.61 6.46 -18.40
CA ILE A 30 4.92 6.80 -17.14
C ILE A 30 3.39 6.73 -17.31
N SER A 31 2.88 7.18 -18.47
CA SER A 31 1.45 7.14 -18.75
C SER A 31 0.91 5.72 -18.87
N ASP A 32 1.71 4.79 -19.38
CA ASP A 32 1.34 3.37 -19.44
C ASP A 32 1.27 2.77 -18.04
N LEU A 33 2.29 3.03 -17.20
CA LEU A 33 2.28 2.58 -15.81
C LEU A 33 1.04 3.11 -15.07
N VAL A 34 0.76 4.41 -15.16
CA VAL A 34 -0.41 5.02 -14.50
C VAL A 34 -1.71 4.36 -14.96
N ARG A 35 -1.88 4.10 -16.26
CA ARG A 35 -3.06 3.40 -16.78
C ARG A 35 -3.19 1.98 -16.25
N ILE A 36 -2.10 1.22 -16.25
CA ILE A 36 -2.06 -0.17 -15.75
C ILE A 36 -2.43 -0.18 -14.26
N THR A 37 -1.79 0.66 -13.46
CA THR A 37 -2.04 0.76 -12.01
C THR A 37 -3.48 1.13 -11.71
N VAL A 38 -4.03 2.17 -12.34
CA VAL A 38 -5.42 2.60 -12.10
C VAL A 38 -6.41 1.52 -12.54
N THR A 39 -6.13 0.81 -13.64
CA THR A 39 -6.97 -0.31 -14.10
C THR A 39 -6.97 -1.46 -13.10
N LYS A 40 -5.80 -1.82 -12.57
CA LYS A 40 -5.66 -2.88 -11.57
C LYS A 40 -6.39 -2.53 -10.28
N VAL A 41 -6.24 -1.30 -9.76
CA VAL A 41 -6.97 -0.81 -8.58
C VAL A 41 -8.48 -0.85 -8.80
N ALA A 42 -8.96 -0.38 -9.96
CA ALA A 42 -10.38 -0.37 -10.27
C ALA A 42 -10.99 -1.78 -10.33
N THR A 43 -10.20 -2.77 -10.77
CA THR A 43 -10.61 -4.16 -10.96
C THR A 43 -10.53 -4.96 -9.66
N GLU A 44 -9.40 -4.90 -8.97
CA GLU A 44 -9.09 -5.75 -7.82
C GLU A 44 -9.53 -5.13 -6.48
N LYS A 45 -9.91 -3.84 -6.48
CA LYS A 45 -10.27 -3.08 -5.25
C LYS A 45 -9.16 -3.09 -4.18
N ALA A 46 -7.91 -3.27 -4.61
CA ALA A 46 -6.72 -3.32 -3.78
C ALA A 46 -5.60 -2.48 -4.41
N LEU A 47 -4.62 -2.08 -3.60
CA LEU A 47 -3.41 -1.44 -4.11
C LEU A 47 -2.49 -2.49 -4.73
N PRO A 48 -1.82 -2.17 -5.85
CA PRO A 48 -1.05 -3.13 -6.64
C PRO A 48 0.37 -3.36 -6.11
N PHE A 49 0.67 -2.92 -4.89
CA PHE A 49 1.95 -3.10 -4.24
C PHE A 49 1.71 -3.76 -2.89
N ASP A 50 2.60 -4.68 -2.54
CA ASP A 50 2.61 -5.22 -1.19
C ASP A 50 2.90 -4.05 -0.24
N MET A 51 1.97 -3.75 0.66
CA MET A 51 2.18 -2.76 1.73
C MET A 51 3.16 -3.32 2.76
N CYS A 52 4.40 -3.54 2.35
CA CYS A 52 5.41 -4.29 3.11
C CYS A 52 6.18 -3.45 4.13
N ILE A 53 5.95 -2.14 4.18
CA ILE A 53 6.64 -1.26 5.13
C ILE A 53 5.60 -0.74 6.11
N PRO A 54 5.51 -1.36 7.32
CA PRO A 54 4.71 -0.82 8.39
C PRO A 54 5.13 0.62 8.69
N ASN A 55 4.17 1.49 8.99
CA ASN A 55 4.50 2.79 9.53
C ASN A 55 5.18 2.64 10.90
N GLU A 56 5.75 3.72 11.42
CA GLU A 56 6.51 3.70 12.68
C GLU A 56 5.71 3.09 13.85
N LEU A 57 4.42 3.44 13.96
CA LEU A 57 3.55 2.91 15.01
C LEU A 57 3.37 1.41 14.88
N THR A 58 3.00 0.92 13.69
CA THR A 58 2.81 -0.52 13.43
C THR A 58 4.11 -1.30 13.65
N ALA A 59 5.25 -0.79 13.18
CA ALA A 59 6.55 -1.42 13.39
C ALA A 59 6.90 -1.52 14.89
N LYS A 60 6.66 -0.44 15.64
CA LYS A 60 6.89 -0.40 17.09
C LYS A 60 5.98 -1.36 17.84
N THR A 61 4.70 -1.42 17.49
CA THR A 61 3.75 -2.36 18.10
C THR A 61 4.18 -3.80 17.87
N ILE A 62 4.55 -4.18 16.64
CA ILE A 62 5.05 -5.52 16.32
C ILE A 62 6.30 -5.83 17.18
N ALA A 63 7.28 -4.93 17.20
CA ALA A 63 8.52 -5.14 17.96
C ALA A 63 8.31 -5.22 19.47
N ASN A 64 7.30 -4.53 20.01
CA ASN A 64 6.90 -4.64 21.42
C ASN A 64 6.25 -6.00 21.70
N SER A 65 5.31 -6.43 20.87
CA SER A 65 4.64 -7.71 21.01
C SER A 65 5.62 -8.89 20.91
N GLU A 66 6.60 -8.85 20.01
CA GLU A 66 7.68 -9.84 19.90
C GLU A 66 8.54 -9.94 21.18
N LYS A 67 8.64 -8.84 21.94
CA LYS A 67 9.33 -8.79 23.25
C LYS A 67 8.40 -9.11 24.42
N GLY A 68 7.14 -9.45 24.17
CA GLY A 68 6.13 -9.67 25.21
C GLY A 68 5.67 -8.41 25.93
N ILE A 69 5.94 -7.23 25.37
CA ILE A 69 5.47 -5.95 25.91
C ILE A 69 4.07 -5.68 25.35
N ASP A 70 3.12 -5.36 26.23
CA ASP A 70 1.74 -4.99 25.87
C ASP A 70 0.99 -6.11 25.11
N VAL A 71 1.23 -7.36 25.52
CA VAL A 71 0.55 -8.54 24.98
C VAL A 71 -0.50 -9.02 25.97
N HIS A 72 -1.73 -9.22 25.49
CA HIS A 72 -2.85 -9.73 26.29
C HIS A 72 -3.23 -11.15 25.84
N GLN A 73 -3.58 -12.01 26.79
CA GLN A 73 -4.03 -13.37 26.51
C GLN A 73 -5.54 -13.49 26.74
N ALA A 74 -6.17 -14.36 25.97
CA ALA A 74 -7.56 -14.74 26.14
C ALA A 74 -7.72 -16.27 26.01
N LYS A 75 -8.74 -16.81 26.67
CA LYS A 75 -8.98 -18.25 26.78
C LYS A 75 -9.70 -18.83 25.58
N ASP A 76 -10.63 -18.07 25.01
CA ASP A 76 -11.50 -18.43 23.91
C ASP A 76 -12.00 -17.17 23.17
N ALA A 77 -12.85 -17.35 22.16
CA ALA A 77 -13.36 -16.25 21.34
C ALA A 77 -14.25 -15.29 22.14
N ASP A 78 -15.08 -15.80 23.05
CA ASP A 78 -15.98 -14.97 23.87
C ASP A 78 -15.16 -14.06 24.80
N ASP A 79 -14.11 -14.60 25.44
CA ASP A 79 -13.17 -13.82 26.27
C ASP A 79 -12.36 -12.78 25.45
N ILE A 80 -12.12 -13.01 24.16
CA ILE A 80 -11.49 -11.99 23.28
C ILE A 80 -12.45 -10.82 23.05
N PHE A 81 -13.70 -11.11 22.68
CA PHE A 81 -14.70 -10.09 22.36
C PHE A 81 -15.04 -9.25 23.59
N ASP A 82 -15.23 -9.88 24.76
CA ASP A 82 -15.43 -9.18 26.03
C ASP A 82 -14.27 -8.24 26.39
N LYS A 83 -13.01 -8.63 26.11
CA LYS A 83 -11.82 -7.80 26.36
C LYS A 83 -11.62 -6.67 25.36
N LEU A 84 -12.14 -6.84 24.14
CA LEU A 84 -12.05 -5.86 23.06
C LEU A 84 -13.26 -4.91 23.00
N ASP A 85 -14.29 -5.15 23.82
CA ASP A 85 -15.53 -4.37 23.87
C ASP A 85 -16.25 -4.34 22.49
N ILE A 86 -16.29 -5.49 21.81
CA ILE A 86 -16.93 -5.68 20.48
C ILE A 86 -17.83 -6.91 20.43
#